data_AF-A0A8I0Q2G7-F1
#
_entry.id   AF-A0A8I0Q2G7-F1
#
_cell.length_a   1.000
_cell.length_b   1.000
_cell.length_c   1.000
_cell.angle_alpha   90.00
_cell.angle_beta   90.00
_cell.angle_gamma   90.00
#
_symmetry.space_group_name_H-M   'P 1'
#
loop_
_entity.id
_entity.type
_entity.pdbx_description
1 polymer ?
#
loop_
_entity_poly.entity_id
_entity_poly.type
_entity_poly.pdbx_seq_one_letter_code
_entity_poly.pdbx_strand_id
1 'polypeptide(L)'
;MHIEAGFRPPFQRQLVNSNGDWRDLRRKSVTFPDTLLAKLADSNYRYLGNPNYRGAFFGTPVDSRILSVINAYLVTPMTEDELALILANRAHFEFRIGVGDWRIDGRIFSRFAIADNWQGEDVTDRVLTPEVFPEGSYRHRLTFSGSTGRIKMTDEHSGGNRYGSIRYLTIRYRG
;
A
#
# COMPACT_ATOMS: atom_id res chain seq x y z
N MET A 1 16.07 35.19 15.64
CA MET A 1 16.80 34.50 14.56
C MET A 1 16.37 33.04 14.59
N HIS A 2 15.40 32.66 13.78
CA HIS A 2 14.91 31.28 13.67
C HIS A 2 15.27 30.77 12.29
N ILE A 3 16.01 29.67 12.23
CA ILE A 3 16.34 28.96 11.01
C ILE A 3 15.40 27.76 10.98
N GLU A 4 14.33 27.83 10.19
CA GLU A 4 13.57 26.65 9.82
C GLU A 4 14.36 25.90 8.73
N ALA A 5 15.02 24.81 9.14
CA ALA A 5 15.59 23.85 8.21
C ALA A 5 14.45 23.00 7.61
N GLY A 6 13.74 23.57 6.64
CA GLY A 6 12.81 22.81 5.80
C GLY A 6 13.57 21.82 4.94
N PHE A 7 13.53 20.54 5.33
CA PHE A 7 13.98 19.44 4.49
C PHE A 7 13.20 19.46 3.17
N ARG A 8 13.88 19.85 2.08
CA ARG A 8 13.37 19.76 0.72
C ARG A 8 13.83 18.40 0.17
N PRO A 9 12.94 17.46 -0.16
CA PRO A 9 13.35 16.24 -0.83
C PRO A 9 14.02 16.61 -2.17
N PRO A 10 15.18 16.03 -2.50
CA PRO A 10 15.90 16.36 -3.71
C PRO A 10 15.22 15.68 -4.89
N PHE A 11 15.11 16.43 -6.00
CA PHE A 11 14.69 15.95 -7.33
C PHE A 11 13.17 15.83 -7.62
N GLN A 12 12.44 16.93 -7.49
CA GLN A 12 11.39 17.22 -8.48
C GLN A 12 12.09 17.68 -9.76
N ARG A 13 12.27 16.80 -10.75
CA ARG A 13 12.52 17.25 -12.12
C ARG A 13 11.32 18.08 -12.54
N GLN A 14 11.51 19.38 -12.51
CA GLN A 14 10.54 20.39 -12.84
C GLN A 14 10.13 20.16 -14.31
N LEU A 15 9.00 19.49 -14.54
CA LEU A 15 8.36 19.45 -15.85
C LEU A 15 7.78 20.84 -16.09
N VAL A 16 8.29 21.55 -17.10
CA VAL A 16 7.81 22.86 -17.55
C VAL A 16 7.09 22.63 -18.87
N ASN A 17 5.95 23.27 -19.07
CA ASN A 17 5.40 23.35 -20.43
C ASN A 17 6.28 24.26 -21.30
N SER A 18 6.05 24.28 -22.62
CA SER A 18 6.82 25.08 -23.58
C SER A 18 6.79 26.59 -23.30
N ASN A 19 5.93 27.05 -22.39
CA ASN A 19 5.72 28.45 -22.04
C ASN A 19 6.28 28.81 -20.66
N GLY A 20 7.02 27.90 -20.00
CA GLY A 20 7.64 28.20 -18.70
C GLY A 20 6.67 28.16 -17.52
N ASP A 21 5.42 27.73 -17.70
CA ASP A 21 4.40 27.72 -16.65
C ASP A 21 4.30 26.35 -15.96
N TRP A 22 4.43 26.36 -14.63
CA TRP A 22 4.35 25.22 -13.73
C TRP A 22 2.91 24.91 -13.29
N ARG A 23 1.98 25.87 -13.46
CA ARG A 23 0.60 25.77 -12.94
C ARG A 23 -0.28 24.85 -13.78
N ASP A 24 0.04 24.68 -15.05
CA ASP A 24 -0.82 23.98 -16.02
C ASP A 24 -0.62 22.45 -16.03
N LEU A 25 0.53 21.95 -15.57
CA LEU A 25 0.84 20.51 -15.56
C LEU A 25 0.18 19.75 -14.40
N ARG A 26 -0.39 20.47 -13.41
CA ARG A 26 -1.13 19.87 -12.28
C ARG A 26 -2.61 19.62 -12.58
N ARG A 27 -3.12 20.03 -13.75
CA ARG A 27 -4.54 19.98 -14.10
C ARG A 27 -4.81 19.36 -15.47
N LYS A 28 -4.18 18.24 -15.80
CA LYS A 28 -4.93 17.26 -16.59
C LYS A 28 -5.95 16.65 -15.64
N SER A 29 -7.22 17.05 -15.78
CA SER A 29 -8.32 16.35 -15.13
C SER A 29 -8.34 14.93 -15.67
N VAL A 30 -7.73 13.99 -14.93
CA VAL A 30 -7.81 12.57 -15.24
C VAL A 30 -9.19 12.11 -14.78
N THR A 31 -10.05 11.74 -15.72
CA THR A 31 -11.34 11.13 -15.41
C THR A 31 -11.15 9.64 -15.20
N PHE A 32 -11.61 9.12 -14.07
CA PHE A 32 -11.61 7.69 -13.79
C PHE A 32 -12.99 7.10 -14.08
N PRO A 33 -13.08 5.90 -14.69
CA PRO A 33 -14.37 5.26 -14.96
C PRO A 33 -15.18 5.02 -13.67
N ASP A 34 -16.48 5.31 -13.68
CA ASP A 34 -17.35 5.07 -12.52
C ASP A 34 -17.35 3.59 -12.09
N THR A 35 -17.21 2.67 -13.04
CA THR A 35 -17.08 1.23 -12.79
C THR A 35 -15.82 0.90 -11.98
N LEU A 36 -14.71 1.62 -12.19
CA LEU A 36 -13.50 1.49 -11.39
C LEU A 36 -13.73 2.05 -9.99
N LEU A 37 -14.30 3.26 -9.89
CA LEU A 37 -14.55 3.91 -8.60
C LEU A 37 -15.50 3.08 -7.72
N ALA A 38 -16.51 2.43 -8.31
CA ALA A 38 -17.39 1.51 -7.62
C ALA A 38 -16.64 0.32 -7.00
N LYS A 39 -15.58 -0.20 -7.66
CA LYS A 39 -14.74 -1.27 -7.11
C LYS A 39 -13.86 -0.81 -5.95
N LEU A 40 -13.55 0.48 -5.88
CA LEU A 40 -12.76 1.09 -4.81
C LEU A 40 -13.60 1.58 -3.62
N ALA A 41 -14.94 1.50 -3.73
CA ALA A 41 -15.86 1.85 -2.66
C ALA A 41 -15.78 0.84 -1.50
N ASP A 42 -16.04 1.32 -0.28
CA ASP A 42 -15.95 0.51 0.94
C ASP A 42 -16.84 -0.74 0.91
N SER A 43 -17.97 -0.68 0.20
CA SER A 43 -18.90 -1.80 0.02
C SER A 43 -18.35 -2.96 -0.83
N ASN A 44 -17.31 -2.72 -1.64
CA ASN A 44 -16.71 -3.76 -2.47
C ASN A 44 -15.56 -4.49 -1.75
N TYR A 45 -15.14 -4.04 -0.57
CA TYR A 45 -14.10 -4.71 0.20
C TYR A 45 -14.66 -5.87 1.02
N ARG A 46 -13.90 -6.97 1.07
CA ARG A 46 -14.21 -8.16 1.87
C ARG A 46 -12.95 -8.72 2.51
N TYR A 47 -13.15 -9.51 3.56
CA TYR A 47 -12.07 -10.25 4.23
C TYR A 47 -10.90 -9.36 4.69
N LEU A 48 -11.17 -8.08 5.03
CA LEU A 48 -10.17 -7.18 5.58
C LEU A 48 -9.83 -7.60 7.01
N GLY A 49 -8.56 -7.94 7.25
CA GLY A 49 -8.06 -8.26 8.57
C GLY A 49 -8.01 -7.05 9.50
N ASN A 50 -8.14 -7.32 10.79
CA ASN A 50 -8.03 -6.35 11.88
C ASN A 50 -7.52 -7.08 13.15
N PRO A 51 -7.30 -6.41 14.30
CA PRO A 51 -6.80 -7.07 15.50
C PRO A 51 -7.63 -8.28 15.98
N ASN A 52 -8.92 -8.33 15.67
CA ASN A 52 -9.86 -9.35 16.14
C ASN A 52 -10.30 -10.33 15.05
N TYR A 53 -9.96 -10.07 13.79
CA TYR A 53 -10.40 -10.87 12.65
C TYR A 53 -9.24 -11.09 11.67
N ARG A 54 -8.99 -12.35 11.31
CA ARG A 54 -7.85 -12.71 10.45
C ARG A 54 -7.93 -12.07 9.07
N GLY A 55 -9.12 -12.12 8.44
CA GLY A 55 -9.30 -11.77 7.04
C GLY A 55 -8.63 -12.76 6.08
N ALA A 56 -8.57 -12.39 4.80
CA ALA A 56 -7.70 -13.01 3.82
C ALA A 56 -6.26 -12.63 4.15
N PHE A 57 -5.32 -13.55 3.97
CA PHE A 57 -3.94 -13.32 4.35
C PHE A 57 -2.94 -13.86 3.33
N PHE A 58 -1.80 -13.20 3.27
CA PHE A 58 -0.62 -13.61 2.51
C PHE A 58 0.55 -13.68 3.49
N GLY A 59 0.98 -14.90 3.83
CA GLY A 59 2.09 -15.12 4.76
C GLY A 59 3.42 -14.67 4.16
N THR A 60 4.33 -14.16 4.99
CA THR A 60 5.69 -13.87 4.60
C THR A 60 6.54 -15.15 4.56
N PRO A 61 7.54 -15.24 3.67
CA PRO A 61 7.81 -14.30 2.58
C PRO A 61 6.72 -14.40 1.50
N VAL A 62 6.28 -13.24 1.01
CA VAL A 62 5.43 -13.16 -0.18
C VAL A 62 6.12 -12.34 -1.25
N ASP A 63 6.06 -12.79 -2.48
CA ASP A 63 6.43 -12.06 -3.69
C ASP A 63 5.35 -12.36 -4.75
N SER A 64 4.56 -11.35 -5.10
CA SER A 64 3.32 -11.55 -5.86
C SER A 64 2.97 -10.35 -6.73
N ARG A 65 2.09 -10.58 -7.70
CA ARG A 65 1.43 -9.47 -8.41
C ARG A 65 0.54 -8.74 -7.42
N ILE A 66 0.64 -7.42 -7.37
CA ILE A 66 -0.22 -6.62 -6.49
C ILE A 66 -1.70 -6.81 -6.84
N LEU A 67 -2.03 -7.02 -8.12
CA LEU A 67 -3.40 -7.31 -8.56
C LEU A 67 -3.99 -8.52 -7.82
N SER A 68 -3.22 -9.61 -7.71
CA SER A 68 -3.64 -10.82 -7.01
C SER A 68 -3.89 -10.56 -5.53
N VAL A 69 -3.04 -9.75 -4.90
CA VAL A 69 -3.19 -9.38 -3.49
C VAL A 69 -4.42 -8.50 -3.29
N ILE A 70 -4.62 -7.46 -4.10
CA ILE A 70 -5.78 -6.55 -4.03
C ILE A 70 -7.07 -7.33 -4.25
N ASN A 71 -7.14 -8.17 -5.29
CA ASN A 71 -8.35 -8.89 -5.66
C ASN A 71 -8.79 -9.93 -4.61
N ALA A 72 -7.89 -10.37 -3.72
CA ALA A 72 -8.28 -11.21 -2.57
C ALA A 72 -9.14 -10.44 -1.56
N TYR A 73 -9.07 -9.11 -1.55
CA TYR A 73 -9.85 -8.22 -0.68
C TYR A 73 -11.03 -7.56 -1.38
N LEU A 74 -11.28 -7.83 -2.67
CA LEU A 74 -12.42 -7.29 -3.41
C LEU A 74 -13.50 -8.34 -3.64
N VAL A 75 -14.77 -7.93 -3.60
CA VAL A 75 -15.93 -8.74 -4.01
C VAL A 75 -15.96 -8.83 -5.54
N THR A 76 -15.98 -7.67 -6.22
CA THR A 76 -15.80 -7.55 -7.66
C THR A 76 -14.32 -7.29 -7.98
N PRO A 77 -13.61 -8.23 -8.62
CA PRO A 77 -12.19 -8.07 -8.91
C PRO A 77 -11.90 -6.93 -9.89
N MET A 78 -10.72 -6.34 -9.73
CA MET A 78 -10.13 -5.39 -10.65
C MET A 78 -9.42 -6.13 -11.81
N THR A 79 -9.38 -5.50 -12.99
CA THR A 79 -8.61 -5.98 -14.15
C THR A 79 -7.18 -5.43 -14.15
N GLU A 80 -6.32 -5.97 -15.03
CA GLU A 80 -4.97 -5.45 -15.23
C GLU A 80 -4.98 -3.99 -15.71
N ASP A 81 -5.87 -3.63 -16.65
CA ASP A 81 -5.96 -2.27 -17.19
C ASP A 81 -6.43 -1.25 -16.15
N GLU A 82 -7.40 -1.64 -15.32
CA GLU A 82 -7.88 -0.82 -14.20
C GLU A 82 -6.76 -0.57 -13.17
N LEU A 83 -5.99 -1.61 -12.84
CA LEU A 83 -4.83 -1.45 -11.97
C LEU A 83 -3.75 -0.60 -12.63
N ALA A 84 -3.45 -0.79 -13.91
CA ALA A 84 -2.47 -0.01 -14.64
C ALA A 84 -2.85 1.49 -14.64
N LEU A 85 -4.14 1.80 -14.83
CA LEU A 85 -4.65 3.17 -14.73
C LEU A 85 -4.42 3.77 -13.33
N ILE A 86 -4.67 3.01 -12.26
CA ILE A 86 -4.39 3.44 -10.89
C ILE A 86 -2.89 3.66 -10.68
N LEU A 87 -2.05 2.72 -11.10
CA LEU A 87 -0.59 2.78 -10.90
C LEU A 87 0.06 3.91 -11.70
N ALA A 88 -0.47 4.27 -12.87
CA ALA A 88 -0.05 5.44 -13.62
C ALA A 88 -0.46 6.77 -12.95
N ASN A 89 -1.50 6.75 -12.11
CA ASN A 89 -2.10 7.94 -11.50
C ASN A 89 -2.12 7.89 -9.96
N ARG A 90 -1.11 7.25 -9.35
CA ARG A 90 -1.04 6.98 -7.89
C ARG A 90 -1.30 8.20 -6.99
N ALA A 91 -0.99 9.41 -7.47
CA ALA A 91 -1.27 10.65 -6.74
C ALA A 91 -2.76 10.86 -6.41
N HIS A 92 -3.67 10.30 -7.21
CA HIS A 92 -5.12 10.36 -7.02
C HIS A 92 -5.67 9.23 -6.13
N PHE A 93 -4.79 8.36 -5.59
CA PHE A 93 -5.21 7.19 -4.84
C PHE A 93 -4.48 7.06 -3.50
N GLU A 94 -5.22 6.59 -2.50
CA GLU A 94 -4.71 6.21 -1.20
C GLU A 94 -4.53 4.70 -1.14
N PHE A 95 -3.33 4.24 -0.82
CA PHE A 95 -3.07 2.82 -0.58
C PHE A 95 -2.85 2.63 0.91
N ARG A 96 -3.53 1.62 1.47
CA ARG A 96 -3.36 1.20 2.85
C ARG A 96 -3.08 -0.28 2.89
N ILE A 97 -2.06 -0.67 3.64
CA ILE A 97 -1.69 -2.06 3.86
C ILE A 97 -1.74 -2.34 5.35
N GLY A 98 -2.37 -3.44 5.75
CA GLY A 98 -2.34 -3.91 7.13
C GLY A 98 -1.50 -5.17 7.24
N VAL A 99 -0.53 -5.14 8.15
CA VAL A 99 0.40 -6.24 8.41
C VAL A 99 0.23 -6.76 9.84
N GLY A 100 0.51 -8.03 10.05
CA GLY A 100 0.35 -8.64 11.37
C GLY A 100 0.92 -10.03 11.52
N ASP A 101 0.86 -10.52 12.75
CA ASP A 101 1.26 -11.89 13.12
C ASP A 101 0.21 -12.89 12.60
N TRP A 102 0.69 -13.98 12.04
CA TRP A 102 -0.02 -15.15 11.57
C TRP A 102 0.70 -16.39 12.09
N ARG A 103 -0.08 -17.33 12.64
CA ARG A 103 0.41 -18.64 13.04
C ARG A 103 -0.44 -19.75 12.43
N ILE A 104 0.24 -20.84 12.08
CA ILE A 104 -0.37 -22.04 11.47
C ILE A 104 -1.45 -22.66 12.38
N ASP A 105 -1.37 -22.43 13.70
CA ASP A 105 -2.34 -22.92 14.68
C ASP A 105 -3.70 -22.19 14.65
N GLY A 106 -3.87 -21.21 13.76
CA GLY A 106 -5.13 -20.51 13.52
C GLY A 106 -5.51 -19.49 14.59
N ARG A 107 -4.64 -19.27 15.60
CA ARG A 107 -4.88 -18.26 16.63
C ARG A 107 -4.81 -16.86 16.04
N ILE A 108 -5.75 -16.01 16.45
CA ILE A 108 -5.72 -14.58 16.12
C ILE A 108 -4.85 -13.90 17.16
N PHE A 109 -3.72 -13.37 16.70
CA PHE A 109 -2.92 -12.44 17.49
C PHE A 109 -3.39 -11.02 17.14
N SER A 110 -3.66 -10.22 18.16
CA SER A 110 -4.06 -8.81 18.03
C SER A 110 -2.94 -7.91 17.46
N ARG A 111 -1.81 -8.51 17.11
CA ARG A 111 -0.67 -7.90 16.43
C ARG A 111 -1.03 -7.56 14.99
N PHE A 112 -1.54 -6.36 14.82
CA PHE A 112 -1.94 -5.81 13.53
C PHE A 112 -1.66 -4.31 13.52
N ALA A 113 -1.17 -3.81 12.39
CA ALA A 113 -1.08 -2.38 12.14
C ALA A 113 -1.33 -2.05 10.69
N ILE A 114 -1.87 -0.86 10.47
CA ILE A 114 -2.08 -0.29 9.15
C ILE A 114 -0.96 0.71 8.87
N ALA A 115 -0.35 0.59 7.71
CA ALA A 115 0.53 1.59 7.15
C ALA A 115 -0.09 2.17 5.88
N ASP A 116 0.08 3.48 5.72
CA ASP A 116 -0.36 4.24 4.56
C ASP A 116 0.82 5.00 3.94
N ASN A 117 0.54 5.85 2.95
CA ASN A 117 1.48 6.80 2.36
C ASN A 117 2.82 6.19 1.90
N TRP A 118 2.78 4.95 1.40
CA TRP A 118 3.93 4.24 0.84
C TRP A 118 3.90 4.16 -0.70
N GLN A 119 2.80 4.58 -1.32
CA GLN A 119 2.54 4.39 -2.75
C GLN A 119 3.05 5.51 -3.65
N GLY A 120 3.53 6.64 -3.10
CA GLY A 120 3.93 7.81 -3.88
C GLY A 120 5.00 7.49 -4.93
N GLU A 121 5.89 6.55 -4.61
CA GLU A 121 6.93 6.02 -5.50
C GLU A 121 7.08 4.50 -5.30
N ASP A 122 7.94 3.88 -6.09
CA ASP A 122 8.35 2.49 -5.86
C ASP A 122 9.19 2.46 -4.57
N VAL A 123 8.86 1.56 -3.64
CA VAL A 123 9.53 1.44 -2.35
C VAL A 123 10.32 0.15 -2.29
N THR A 124 11.51 0.20 -1.69
CA THR A 124 12.37 -0.96 -1.47
C THR A 124 12.69 -1.07 0.01
N ASP A 125 12.47 -2.27 0.58
CA ASP A 125 12.80 -2.60 1.97
C ASP A 125 12.22 -1.63 3.01
N ARG A 126 11.06 -1.03 2.73
CA ARG A 126 10.40 -0.08 3.64
C ARG A 126 9.94 -0.83 4.88
N VAL A 127 10.48 -0.47 6.03
CA VAL A 127 10.02 -1.00 7.30
C VAL A 127 8.62 -0.47 7.59
N LEU A 128 7.65 -1.38 7.68
CA LEU A 128 6.34 -1.12 8.25
C LEU A 128 6.43 -1.51 9.72
N THR A 129 6.65 -0.54 10.59
CA THR A 129 6.63 -0.74 12.04
C THR A 129 5.16 -0.75 12.50
N PRO A 130 4.62 -1.88 12.97
CA PRO A 130 3.36 -1.85 13.68
C PRO A 130 3.55 -0.99 14.92
N GLU A 131 2.82 0.11 15.05
CA GLU A 131 3.07 1.16 16.03
C GLU A 131 2.86 0.74 17.51
N VAL A 132 2.69 -0.55 17.82
CA VAL A 132 2.00 -0.98 19.05
C VAL A 132 2.70 -2.04 19.90
N PHE A 133 3.97 -2.40 19.66
CA PHE A 133 4.61 -3.47 20.46
C PHE A 133 5.86 -2.99 21.24
N PRO A 134 5.75 -2.86 22.58
CA PRO A 134 6.90 -2.71 23.47
C PRO A 134 7.74 -4.00 23.57
N GLU A 135 7.14 -5.16 23.31
CA GLU A 135 7.75 -6.48 23.46
C GLU A 135 8.29 -7.03 22.13
N GLY A 136 9.49 -6.59 21.77
CA GLY A 136 10.26 -7.14 20.66
C GLY A 136 9.89 -6.53 19.30
N SER A 137 10.90 -6.00 18.61
CA SER A 137 10.75 -5.32 17.33
C SER A 137 10.33 -6.27 16.22
N TYR A 138 9.02 -6.48 16.07
CA TYR A 138 8.43 -7.17 14.93
C TYR A 138 8.38 -6.22 13.73
N ARG A 139 9.21 -6.48 12.73
CA ARG A 139 9.37 -5.57 11.57
C ARG A 139 8.91 -6.27 10.31
N HIS A 140 8.01 -5.64 9.57
CA HIS A 140 7.70 -6.06 8.21
C HIS A 140 8.47 -5.18 7.23
N ARG A 141 8.97 -5.74 6.14
CA ARG A 141 9.70 -4.99 5.11
C ARG A 141 8.97 -5.14 3.78
N LEU A 142 8.48 -4.00 3.29
CA LEU A 142 7.72 -3.87 2.06
C LEU A 142 8.65 -3.45 0.92
N THR A 143 8.63 -4.23 -0.16
CA THR A 143 9.06 -3.77 -1.47
C THR A 143 7.83 -3.74 -2.38
N PHE A 144 7.59 -2.59 -3.00
CA PHE A 144 6.52 -2.42 -3.97
C PHE A 144 7.04 -1.67 -5.18
N SER A 145 6.70 -2.20 -6.35
CA SER A 145 7.01 -1.58 -7.63
C SER A 145 5.72 -1.37 -8.40
N GLY A 146 5.30 -0.10 -8.52
CA GLY A 146 4.17 0.29 -9.34
C GLY A 146 4.49 0.12 -10.83
N SER A 147 5.75 0.25 -11.22
CA SER A 147 6.19 0.03 -12.61
C SER A 147 6.06 -1.43 -13.06
N THR A 148 6.31 -2.39 -12.16
CA THR A 148 6.19 -3.83 -12.46
C THR A 148 4.91 -4.47 -11.92
N GLY A 149 4.10 -3.72 -11.16
CA GLY A 149 2.89 -4.24 -10.50
C GLY A 149 3.20 -5.33 -9.47
N ARG A 150 4.37 -5.30 -8.83
CA ARG A 150 4.80 -6.31 -7.86
C ARG A 150 4.78 -5.80 -6.43
N ILE A 151 4.46 -6.71 -5.52
CA ILE A 151 4.58 -6.50 -4.08
C ILE A 151 5.34 -7.67 -3.47
N LYS A 152 6.28 -7.35 -2.60
CA LYS A 152 7.05 -8.29 -1.80
C LYS A 152 7.00 -7.86 -0.33
N MET A 153 6.80 -8.82 0.56
CA MET A 153 6.84 -8.59 2.00
C MET A 153 7.67 -9.66 2.68
N THR A 154 8.52 -9.24 3.60
CA THR A 154 9.21 -10.11 4.55
C THR A 154 8.94 -9.64 5.97
N ASP A 155 9.17 -10.50 6.96
CA ASP A 155 9.18 -10.13 8.39
C ASP A 155 10.50 -10.48 9.06
N GLU A 156 10.74 -9.82 10.19
CA GLU A 156 11.84 -10.07 11.10
C GLU A 156 11.27 -10.31 12.51
N HIS A 157 11.42 -11.55 12.98
CA HIS A 157 11.04 -12.01 14.32
C HIS A 157 12.15 -12.89 14.93
N SER A 158 12.10 -13.15 16.24
CA SER A 158 12.99 -14.12 16.89
C SER A 158 12.83 -15.49 16.23
N GLY A 159 13.76 -15.86 15.36
CA GLY A 159 13.71 -17.09 14.55
C GLY A 159 13.54 -16.90 13.03
N GLY A 160 13.49 -15.66 12.53
CA GLY A 160 13.47 -15.34 11.10
C GLY A 160 12.09 -14.97 10.55
N ASN A 161 11.97 -15.06 9.22
CA ASN A 161 10.77 -14.72 8.46
C ASN A 161 9.78 -15.90 8.50
N ARG A 162 8.74 -15.82 9.34
CA ARG A 162 7.88 -16.99 9.59
C ARG A 162 6.44 -16.66 9.91
N TYR A 163 6.19 -15.56 10.60
CA TYR A 163 4.87 -15.29 11.17
C TYR A 163 4.26 -14.02 10.60
N GLY A 164 4.96 -13.28 9.73
CA GLY A 164 4.43 -12.07 9.12
C GLY A 164 3.32 -12.39 8.13
N SER A 165 2.43 -11.41 7.93
CA SER A 165 1.42 -11.53 6.90
C SER A 165 0.91 -10.16 6.45
N ILE A 166 0.52 -10.08 5.18
CA ILE A 166 -0.40 -9.05 4.69
C ILE A 166 -1.81 -9.55 5.02
N ARG A 167 -2.59 -8.76 5.75
CA ARG A 167 -3.96 -9.10 6.18
C ARG A 167 -5.01 -8.12 5.69
N TYR A 168 -4.58 -7.01 5.12
CA TYR A 168 -5.44 -5.93 4.66
C TYR A 168 -4.72 -5.24 3.51
N LEU A 169 -5.43 -4.96 2.42
CA LEU A 169 -4.96 -4.07 1.36
C LEU A 169 -6.16 -3.36 0.74
N THR A 170 -6.14 -2.03 0.74
CA THR A 170 -7.18 -1.21 0.10
C THR A 170 -6.55 -0.10 -0.74
N ILE A 171 -7.21 0.22 -1.85
CA ILE A 171 -6.97 1.40 -2.67
C ILE A 171 -8.24 2.26 -2.66
N ARG A 172 -8.13 3.54 -2.31
CA ARG A 172 -9.26 4.48 -2.31
C ARG A 172 -8.97 5.66 -3.21
N TYR A 173 -10.00 6.18 -3.87
CA TYR A 173 -9.88 7.40 -4.66
C TYR A 173 -9.83 8.63 -3.75
N ARG A 174 -8.84 9.50 -3.97
CA ARG A 174 -8.68 10.83 -3.33
C ARG A 174 -9.28 11.87 -4.28
N GLY A 175 -10.59 12.10 -4.16
CA GLY A 175 -11.30 13.15 -4.89
C GLY A 175 -10.81 14.55 -4.53
#